data_AF-A0A9E2ZC36-F1
#
_entry.id   AF-A0A9E2ZC36-F1
#
_cell.length_a   1.000
_cell.length_b   1.000
_cell.length_c   1.000
_cell.angle_alpha   90.00
_cell.angle_beta   90.00
_cell.angle_gamma   90.00
#
_symmetry.space_group_name_H-M   'P 1'
#
loop_
_entity.id
_entity.type
_entity.pdbx_description
1 polymer ?
#
loop_
_entity_poly.entity_id
_entity_poly.type
_entity_poly.pdbx_seq_one_letter_code
_entity_poly.pdbx_strand_id
1 'polypeptide(L)'
;MEAVTTLQEVRSLQTRSGNTRYVARGADGNEYTTFRAEIGNRARELQGLPVRITFHEEHRGQYTNVYLDSVEPVEDDAASTGDTDVQEAAWRTAVEAAPWLVGKPEAGVSPEELYDKLKPFEERVESDIQESKRSRTDRP
;
A
#
# COMPACT_ATOMS: atom_id res chain seq x y z
N MET A 1 -17.06 -24.65 -0.11
CA MET A 1 -15.60 -24.69 0.02
C MET A 1 -15.12 -23.34 0.51
N GLU A 2 -13.93 -23.28 1.10
CA GLU A 2 -13.34 -22.05 1.64
C GLU A 2 -11.90 -21.93 1.21
N ALA A 3 -11.44 -20.70 0.97
CA ALA A 3 -10.06 -20.39 0.63
C ALA A 3 -9.66 -19.00 1.13
N VAL A 4 -8.36 -18.78 1.27
CA VAL A 4 -7.78 -17.45 1.51
C VAL A 4 -6.96 -17.05 0.29
N THR A 5 -7.24 -15.88 -0.28
CA THR A 5 -6.53 -15.35 -1.45
C THR A 5 -6.53 -13.83 -1.43
N THR A 6 -5.58 -13.20 -2.13
CA THR A 6 -5.66 -11.77 -2.45
C THR A 6 -6.55 -11.56 -3.68
N LEU A 7 -7.49 -10.63 -3.63
CA LEU A 7 -8.29 -10.26 -4.81
C LEU A 7 -7.48 -9.34 -5.72
N GLN A 8 -7.00 -9.85 -6.85
CA GLN A 8 -6.21 -9.04 -7.79
C GLN A 8 -7.11 -8.06 -8.57
N GLU A 9 -8.27 -8.55 -8.99
CA GLU A 9 -9.14 -7.79 -9.87
C GLU A 9 -10.60 -8.19 -9.66
N VAL A 10 -11.51 -7.21 -9.65
CA VAL A 10 -12.96 -7.45 -9.62
C VAL A 10 -13.63 -6.69 -10.75
N ARG A 11 -14.21 -7.44 -11.69
CA ARG A 11 -14.93 -6.90 -12.86
C ARG A 11 -16.43 -7.05 -12.69
N SER A 12 -17.19 -6.09 -13.21
CA SER A 12 -18.64 -6.22 -13.38
C SER A 12 -19.02 -6.17 -14.85
N LEU A 13 -19.81 -7.14 -15.29
CA LEU A 13 -20.23 -7.34 -16.67
C LEU A 13 -21.76 -7.40 -16.71
N GLN A 14 -22.41 -6.63 -17.58
CA GLN A 14 -23.83 -6.84 -17.84
C GLN A 14 -24.01 -8.07 -18.73
N THR A 15 -24.87 -8.97 -18.29
CA THR A 15 -25.30 -10.12 -19.09
C THR A 15 -26.36 -9.72 -20.11
N ARG A 16 -26.57 -10.59 -21.11
CA ARG A 16 -27.59 -10.39 -22.15
C ARG A 16 -29.01 -10.24 -21.60
N SER A 17 -29.29 -10.79 -20.42
CA SER A 17 -30.59 -10.69 -19.74
C SER A 17 -30.71 -9.47 -18.83
N GLY A 18 -29.70 -8.58 -18.78
CA GLY A 18 -29.70 -7.36 -17.98
C GLY A 18 -29.16 -7.53 -16.55
N ASN A 19 -28.84 -8.76 -16.11
CA ASN A 19 -28.25 -8.99 -14.79
C ASN A 19 -26.77 -8.64 -14.77
N THR A 20 -26.29 -8.05 -13.68
CA THR A 20 -24.85 -7.79 -13.47
C THR A 20 -24.17 -9.04 -12.93
N ARG A 21 -23.16 -9.53 -13.64
CA ARG A 21 -22.23 -10.56 -13.20
C ARG A 21 -20.98 -9.89 -12.64
N TYR A 22 -20.56 -10.30 -11.46
CA TYR A 22 -19.29 -9.91 -10.86
C TYR A 22 -18.31 -11.07 -10.97
N VAL A 23 -17.09 -10.79 -11.40
CA VAL A 23 -16.00 -11.77 -11.55
C VAL A 23 -14.82 -11.27 -10.73
N ALA A 24 -14.46 -12.01 -9.69
CA ALA A 24 -13.33 -11.74 -8.82
C ALA A 24 -12.21 -12.72 -9.14
N ARG A 25 -11.00 -12.21 -9.41
CA ARG A 25 -9.82 -13.00 -9.69
C ARG A 25 -8.89 -13.03 -8.48
N GLY A 26 -8.60 -14.24 -8.00
CA GLY A 26 -7.61 -14.47 -6.94
C GLY A 26 -6.17 -14.43 -7.45
N ALA A 27 -5.21 -14.30 -6.53
CA ALA A 27 -3.78 -14.35 -6.83
C ALA A 27 -3.30 -15.75 -7.24
N ASP A 28 -4.06 -16.78 -6.87
CA ASP A 28 -3.95 -18.16 -7.34
C ASP A 28 -4.33 -18.35 -8.83
N GLY A 29 -4.91 -17.32 -9.45
CA GLY A 29 -5.39 -17.36 -10.83
C GLY A 29 -6.81 -17.92 -10.97
N ASN A 30 -7.48 -18.28 -9.87
CA ASN A 30 -8.85 -18.74 -9.89
C ASN A 30 -9.83 -17.57 -10.07
N GLU A 31 -10.92 -17.81 -10.80
CA GLU A 31 -12.00 -16.85 -11.00
C GLU A 31 -13.26 -17.29 -10.26
N TYR A 32 -13.78 -16.39 -9.43
CA TYR A 32 -14.97 -16.60 -8.62
C TYR A 32 -16.07 -15.65 -9.09
N THR A 33 -17.24 -16.20 -9.40
CA THR A 33 -18.34 -15.42 -9.99
C THR A 33 -19.50 -15.26 -9.02
N THR A 34 -20.11 -14.08 -8.95
CA THR A 34 -21.40 -13.90 -8.25
C THR A 34 -22.34 -13.00 -9.02
N PHE A 35 -23.64 -13.22 -8.85
CA PHE A 35 -24.71 -12.33 -9.33
C PHE A 35 -25.32 -11.50 -8.20
N ARG A 36 -24.91 -11.75 -6.96
CA ARG A 36 -25.36 -10.99 -5.80
C ARG A 36 -24.58 -9.69 -5.73
N ALA A 37 -25.29 -8.57 -5.89
CA ALA A 37 -24.66 -7.25 -5.91
C ALA A 37 -23.90 -6.93 -4.62
N GLU A 38 -24.42 -7.35 -3.47
CA GLU A 38 -23.78 -7.16 -2.16
C GLU A 38 -22.39 -7.81 -2.09
N ILE A 39 -22.29 -9.10 -2.43
CA ILE A 39 -21.03 -9.84 -2.46
C ILE A 39 -20.08 -9.23 -3.50
N GLY A 40 -20.60 -8.90 -4.68
CA GLY A 40 -19.80 -8.32 -5.75
C GLY A 40 -19.24 -6.93 -5.43
N ASN A 41 -20.02 -6.09 -4.76
CA ASN A 41 -19.58 -4.78 -4.29
C ASN A 41 -18.55 -4.94 -3.17
N ARG A 42 -18.80 -5.85 -2.22
CA ARG A 42 -17.86 -6.15 -1.14
C ARG A 42 -16.51 -6.66 -1.66
N ALA A 43 -16.51 -7.55 -2.65
CA ALA A 43 -15.30 -8.00 -3.31
C ALA A 43 -14.52 -6.82 -3.93
N ARG A 44 -15.23 -5.85 -4.51
CA ARG A 44 -14.64 -4.66 -5.14
C ARG A 44 -13.98 -3.73 -4.12
N GLU A 45 -14.58 -3.56 -2.95
CA GLU A 45 -14.00 -2.81 -1.82
C GLU A 45 -12.73 -3.49 -1.28
N LEU A 46 -12.69 -4.82 -1.31
CA LEU A 46 -11.57 -5.62 -0.82
C LEU A 46 -10.54 -5.95 -1.91
N GLN A 47 -10.61 -5.30 -3.07
CA GLN A 47 -9.62 -5.49 -4.13
C GLN A 47 -8.23 -5.06 -3.64
N GLY A 48 -7.24 -5.92 -3.86
CA GLY A 48 -5.86 -5.75 -3.42
C GLY A 48 -5.58 -6.28 -2.01
N LEU A 49 -6.61 -6.68 -1.25
CA LEU A 49 -6.46 -7.17 0.13
C LEU A 49 -6.53 -8.71 0.20
N PRO A 50 -5.89 -9.32 1.22
CA PRO A 50 -6.13 -10.73 1.54
C PRO A 50 -7.56 -10.91 2.06
N VAL A 51 -8.28 -11.86 1.48
CA VAL A 51 -9.66 -12.17 1.84
C VAL A 51 -9.85 -13.66 2.09
N ARG A 52 -10.75 -13.97 3.01
CA ARG A 52 -11.37 -15.29 3.14
C ARG A 52 -12.61 -15.32 2.26
N ILE A 53 -12.69 -16.32 1.39
CA ILE A 53 -13.82 -16.51 0.49
C ILE A 53 -14.47 -17.86 0.76
N THR A 54 -15.81 -17.89 0.74
CA THR A 54 -16.58 -19.12 0.63
C THR A 54 -17.14 -19.22 -0.79
N PHE A 55 -17.02 -20.40 -1.39
CA PHE A 55 -17.48 -20.64 -2.75
C PHE A 55 -18.01 -22.06 -2.94
N HIS A 56 -18.84 -22.25 -3.95
CA HIS A 56 -19.26 -23.57 -4.41
C HIS A 56 -19.01 -23.74 -5.91
N GLU A 57 -18.93 -24.99 -6.33
CA GLU A 57 -18.76 -25.35 -7.73
C GLU A 57 -20.07 -25.92 -8.28
N GLU A 58 -20.42 -25.50 -9.49
CA GLU A 58 -21.53 -26.08 -10.25
C GLU A 58 -21.01 -26.64 -11.56
N HIS A 59 -21.13 -27.96 -11.73
CA HIS A 59 -20.76 -28.64 -12.96
C HIS A 59 -21.93 -28.60 -13.95
N ARG A 60 -21.66 -28.06 -15.14
CA ARG A 60 -22.59 -28.08 -16.27
C ARG A 60 -21.91 -28.69 -17.49
N GLY A 61 -22.10 -30.00 -17.68
CA GLY A 61 -21.46 -30.75 -18.74
C GLY A 61 -19.94 -30.74 -18.57
N GLN A 62 -19.23 -30.17 -19.54
CA GLN A 62 -17.78 -30.05 -19.56
C GLN A 62 -17.23 -28.82 -18.82
N TYR A 63 -18.08 -27.95 -18.27
CA TYR A 63 -17.67 -26.73 -17.58
C TYR A 63 -17.92 -26.82 -16.08
N THR A 64 -16.98 -26.29 -15.30
CA THR A 64 -17.13 -26.07 -13.86
C THR A 64 -17.21 -24.58 -13.61
N ASN A 65 -18.35 -24.11 -13.09
CA ASN A 65 -18.48 -22.71 -12.68
C ASN A 65 -18.19 -22.62 -11.19
N VAL A 66 -17.35 -21.66 -10.79
CA VAL A 66 -17.05 -21.40 -9.38
C VAL A 66 -17.81 -20.16 -8.94
N TYR A 67 -18.73 -20.32 -8.00
CA TYR A 67 -19.61 -19.28 -7.50
C TYR A 67 -19.18 -18.78 -6.14
N LEU A 68 -19.03 -17.46 -6.02
CA LEU A 68 -18.66 -16.78 -4.78
C LEU A 68 -19.90 -16.56 -3.90
N ASP A 69 -19.87 -17.15 -2.71
CA ASP A 69 -20.95 -17.11 -1.72
C ASP A 69 -20.71 -16.09 -0.62
N SER A 70 -19.44 -15.82 -0.27
CA SER A 70 -19.05 -14.79 0.69
C SER A 70 -17.63 -14.31 0.42
N VAL A 71 -17.33 -13.10 0.90
CA VAL A 71 -15.99 -12.52 0.86
C VAL A 71 -15.80 -11.62 2.07
N GLU A 72 -14.82 -11.96 2.88
CA GLU A 72 -14.49 -11.28 4.13
C GLU A 72 -13.01 -10.91 4.12
N PRO A 73 -12.60 -9.74 4.62
CA PRO A 73 -11.18 -9.47 4.82
C PRO A 73 -10.60 -10.52 5.76
N VAL A 74 -9.39 -10.99 5.49
CA VAL A 74 -8.64 -11.66 6.55
C VAL A 74 -8.27 -10.56 7.53
N GLU A 75 -8.81 -10.64 8.76
CA GLU A 75 -8.27 -9.85 9.85
C GLU A 75 -6.82 -10.28 10.03
N ASP A 76 -5.90 -9.49 9.50
CA ASP A 76 -4.56 -9.46 10.07
C ASP A 76 -4.77 -9.01 11.51
N ASP A 77 -4.32 -9.80 12.48
CA ASP A 77 -4.20 -9.39 13.89
C ASP A 77 -3.36 -8.09 14.06
N ALA A 78 -2.82 -7.54 12.97
CA ALA A 78 -2.15 -6.24 12.90
C ALA A 78 -3.04 -5.07 12.45
N ALA A 79 -4.23 -5.28 11.87
CA ALA A 79 -4.97 -4.21 11.18
C ALA A 79 -6.48 -4.13 11.50
N SER A 80 -6.96 -4.85 12.52
CA SER A 80 -8.27 -4.55 13.10
C SER A 80 -8.14 -3.30 14.00
N THR A 81 -8.50 -2.13 13.46
CA THR A 81 -8.90 -0.95 14.25
C THR A 81 -7.92 -0.52 15.37
N GLY A 82 -6.62 -0.62 15.10
CA GLY A 82 -5.56 -0.22 16.04
C GLY A 82 -4.28 0.23 15.33
N ASP A 83 -4.11 0.00 14.04
CA ASP A 83 -2.85 0.28 13.34
C ASP A 83 -2.63 1.80 13.13
N THR A 84 -3.68 2.62 13.01
CA THR A 84 -3.50 4.08 13.03
C THR A 84 -3.07 4.57 14.42
N ASP A 85 -3.66 4.04 15.51
CA ASP A 85 -3.30 4.43 16.87
C ASP A 85 -1.93 3.88 17.30
N VAL A 86 -1.57 2.66 16.87
CA VAL A 86 -0.28 2.02 17.18
C VAL A 86 0.83 2.60 16.32
N GLN A 87 0.59 2.85 15.02
CA GLN A 87 1.56 3.54 14.17
C GLN A 87 1.73 4.98 14.64
N GLU A 88 0.66 5.71 15.00
CA GLU A 88 0.77 7.07 15.55
C GLU A 88 1.43 7.08 16.94
N ALA A 89 1.15 6.10 17.80
CA ALA A 89 1.87 5.91 19.07
C ALA A 89 3.35 5.53 18.86
N ALA A 90 3.67 4.76 17.83
CA ALA A 90 5.03 4.41 17.46
C ALA A 90 5.77 5.64 16.91
N TRP A 91 5.13 6.48 16.08
CA TRP A 91 5.68 7.75 15.64
C TRP A 91 5.88 8.72 16.80
N ARG A 92 4.92 8.84 17.74
CA ARG A 92 5.06 9.64 18.96
C ARG A 92 6.21 9.16 19.84
N THR A 93 6.32 7.85 20.06
CA THR A 93 7.39 7.24 20.88
C THR A 93 8.75 7.39 20.19
N ALA A 94 8.82 7.22 18.87
CA ALA A 94 10.04 7.44 18.10
C ALA A 94 10.47 8.92 18.14
N VAL A 95 9.53 9.87 18.06
CA VAL A 95 9.80 11.31 18.19
C VAL A 95 10.25 11.68 19.61
N GLU A 96 9.66 11.08 20.65
CA GLU A 96 10.07 11.30 22.05
C GLU A 96 11.41 10.64 22.39
N ALA A 97 11.76 9.53 21.74
CA ALA A 97 13.01 8.81 21.96
C ALA A 97 14.16 9.31 21.06
N ALA A 98 13.87 9.98 19.93
CA ALA A 98 14.86 10.53 19.02
C ALA A 98 15.92 11.42 19.70
N PRO A 99 15.59 12.29 20.67
CA PRO A 99 16.57 13.10 21.39
C PRO A 99 17.58 12.29 22.22
N TRP A 100 17.27 11.05 22.57
CA TRP A 100 18.13 10.19 23.40
C TRP A 100 18.98 9.22 22.54
N LEU A 101 18.50 8.86 21.35
CA LEU A 101 19.23 8.00 20.40
C LEU A 101 20.30 8.77 19.59
N VAL A 102 20.10 10.07 19.34
CA VAL A 102 21.04 10.92 18.59
C VAL A 102 22.05 11.64 19.52
N GLY A 103 21.95 11.41 20.83
CA GLY A 103 22.63 12.22 21.85
C GLY A 103 21.87 13.51 22.07
N LYS A 104 21.68 13.90 23.34
CA LYS A 104 20.97 15.14 23.70
C LYS A 104 21.50 16.30 22.86
N PRO A 105 20.67 17.00 22.07
CA PRO A 105 21.08 18.30 21.58
C PRO A 105 21.24 19.20 22.81
N GLU A 106 22.46 19.67 23.08
CA GLU A 106 22.60 20.89 23.86
C GLU A 106 21.74 21.95 23.19
N ALA A 107 21.02 22.72 24.02
CA ALA A 107 19.99 23.70 23.65
C ALA A 107 20.03 24.16 22.19
N GLY A 108 18.91 24.01 21.49
CA GLY A 108 18.77 24.28 20.05
C GLY A 108 19.57 25.49 19.60
N VAL A 109 20.55 25.23 18.74
CA VAL A 109 21.37 26.25 18.09
C VAL A 109 20.43 27.19 17.35
N SER A 110 20.58 28.51 17.52
CA SER A 110 19.69 29.44 16.83
C SER A 110 19.86 29.32 15.31
N PRO A 111 18.84 29.64 14.51
CA PRO A 111 18.94 29.62 13.05
C PRO A 111 20.16 30.40 12.52
N GLU A 112 20.52 31.51 13.18
CA GLU A 112 21.68 32.35 12.82
C GLU A 112 23.00 31.63 13.10
N GLU A 113 23.13 31.00 14.27
CA GLU A 113 24.33 30.24 14.64
C GLU A 113 24.51 28.98 13.77
N LEU A 114 23.40 28.34 13.38
CA LEU A 114 23.43 27.21 12.46
C LEU A 114 23.86 27.64 11.07
N TYR A 115 23.36 28.79 10.59
CA TYR A 115 23.75 29.37 9.31
C TYR A 115 25.25 29.70 9.27
N ASP A 116 25.78 30.33 10.32
CA ASP A 116 27.21 30.66 10.39
C ASP A 116 28.09 29.41 10.44
N LYS A 117 27.64 28.33 11.07
CA LYS A 117 28.35 27.03 11.05
C LYS A 117 28.32 26.34 9.68
N LEU A 118 27.24 26.49 8.92
CA LEU A 118 27.07 25.83 7.62
C LEU A 118 27.70 26.61 6.45
N LYS A 119 27.86 27.93 6.58
CA LYS A 119 28.42 28.80 5.54
C LYS A 119 29.76 28.30 4.94
N PRO A 120 30.76 27.85 5.73
CA PRO A 120 32.03 27.38 5.15
C PRO A 120 31.88 26.09 4.32
N PHE A 121 30.84 25.29 4.57
CA PHE A 121 30.56 24.10 3.77
C PHE A 121 29.86 24.47 2.46
N GLU A 122 28.88 25.39 2.52
CA GLU A 122 28.19 25.93 1.34
C GLU A 122 29.20 26.54 0.35
N GLU A 123 30.14 27.36 0.83
CA GLU A 123 31.19 27.99 0.01
C GLU A 123 32.10 26.97 -0.69
N ARG A 124 32.44 25.87 0.00
CA ARG A 124 33.25 24.79 -0.59
C ARG A 124 32.49 24.04 -1.68
N VAL A 125 31.23 23.71 -1.43
CA VAL A 125 30.37 23.02 -2.41
C VAL A 125 30.14 23.90 -3.64
N GLU A 126 29.93 25.20 -3.43
CA GLU A 126 29.79 26.14 -4.54
C GLU A 126 31.07 26.20 -5.39
N SER A 127 32.25 26.30 -4.76
CA SER A 127 33.53 26.25 -5.47
C SER A 127 33.70 24.98 -6.30
N ASP A 128 33.38 23.81 -5.73
CA ASP A 128 33.46 22.52 -6.41
C ASP A 128 32.52 22.42 -7.62
N ILE A 129 31.30 22.96 -7.47
CA ILE A 129 30.33 23.06 -8.56
C ILE A 129 30.84 24.00 -9.67
N GLN A 130 31.48 25.12 -9.32
CA GLN A 130 32.02 26.05 -10.32
C GLN A 130 33.25 25.46 -11.04
N GLU A 131 34.15 24.77 -10.33
CA GLU A 131 35.30 24.09 -10.91
C GLU A 131 34.87 22.94 -11.84
N SER A 132 33.87 22.16 -11.44
CA SER A 132 33.30 21.11 -12.28
C SER A 132 32.59 21.66 -13.54
N LYS A 133 31.93 22.82 -13.44
CA LYS A 133 31.34 23.51 -14.61
C LYS A 133 32.41 24.03 -15.57
N ARG A 134 33.50 24.58 -15.03
CA ARG A 134 34.61 25.12 -15.82
C ARG A 134 35.35 24.01 -16.57
N SER A 135 35.68 22.92 -15.88
CA SER A 135 36.31 21.73 -16.49
C SER A 135 35.43 21.02 -17.53
N ARG A 136 34.09 21.08 -17.41
CA ARG A 136 33.17 20.60 -18.45
C ARG A 136 33.11 21.50 -19.69
N THR A 137 33.41 22.78 -19.55
CA THR A 137 33.35 23.76 -20.66
C THR A 137 34.67 23.82 -21.44
N ASP A 138 35.80 23.47 -20.81
CA ASP A 138 37.15 23.43 -21.41
C ASP A 138 37.51 22.06 -22.05
N ARG A 139 36.54 21.15 -22.20
CA ARG A 139 36.74 19.86 -22.86
C ARG A 139 36.43 20.00 -24.36
N PRO A 140 37.39 19.77 -25.27
CA PRO A 140 37.19 19.94 -26.71
C PRO A 140 36.21 18.93 -27.31
#